data_AF-A0A6L9Z4S8-F1
#
_entry.id   AF-A0A6L9Z4S8-F1
#
_cell.length_a   1.000
_cell.length_b   1.000
_cell.length_c   1.000
_cell.angle_alpha   90.00
_cell.angle_beta   90.00
_cell.angle_gamma   90.00
#
_symmetry.space_group_name_H-M   'P 1'
#
loop_
_entity.id
_entity.type
_entity.pdbx_description
1 polymer ?
#
loop_
_entity_poly.entity_id
_entity_poly.type
_entity_poly.pdbx_seq_one_letter_code
_entity_poly.pdbx_strand_id
1 'polypeptide(L)'
;GPKRNWSKRTNYTKAVIHVNQKVIRQNHNTGERNPVITVKRGAKNIYGHTVEVNGPCRVMYRPDNPLNCGARVWIETISDFKVS
;
A
#
# COMPACT_ATOMS: atom_id res chain seq x y z
N GLY A 1 -1.88 -4.77 20.39
CA GLY A 1 -0.84 -4.03 19.64
C GLY A 1 -0.67 -2.63 20.20
N PRO A 2 0.52 -2.03 20.16
CA PRO A 2 0.79 -0.73 20.78
C PRO A 2 -0.02 0.38 20.10
N LYS A 3 -0.70 1.21 20.90
CA LYS A 3 -1.49 2.35 20.41
C LYS A 3 -0.57 3.55 20.18
N ARG A 4 -0.15 3.79 18.94
CA ARG A 4 0.53 5.04 18.56
C ARG A 4 -0.53 6.08 18.17
N ASN A 5 -0.42 7.29 18.71
CA ASN A 5 -1.32 8.41 18.39
C ASN A 5 -1.03 8.93 16.98
N TRP A 6 -1.83 8.49 16.01
CA TRP A 6 -1.77 8.90 14.59
C TRP A 6 -2.22 10.34 14.33
N SER A 7 -2.60 11.08 15.38
CA SER A 7 -3.31 12.38 15.31
C SER A 7 -2.43 13.62 15.47
N LYS A 8 -1.14 13.49 15.79
CA LYS A 8 -0.24 14.65 15.80
C LYS A 8 0.39 14.77 14.42
N ARG A 9 0.54 16.00 13.89
CA ARG A 9 1.31 16.32 12.68
C ARG A 9 2.72 15.74 12.83
N THR A 10 2.90 14.48 12.48
CA THR A 10 4.20 13.81 12.46
C THR A 10 4.90 14.28 11.20
N ASN A 11 6.17 14.68 11.31
CA ASN A 11 7.04 15.03 10.17
C ASN A 11 7.26 13.88 9.17
N TYR A 12 6.57 12.75 9.33
CA TYR A 12 6.72 11.55 8.53
C TYR A 12 5.55 11.42 7.56
N THR A 13 5.89 11.33 6.27
CA THR A 13 4.94 11.04 5.21
C THR A 13 4.49 9.58 5.31
N LYS A 14 3.20 9.39 5.60
CA LYS A 14 2.53 8.07 5.57
C LYS A 14 2.70 7.43 4.19
N ALA A 15 3.03 6.15 4.18
CA ALA A 15 2.98 5.29 3.00
C ALA A 15 1.69 4.47 2.98
N VAL A 16 1.09 4.35 1.79
CA VAL A 16 -0.09 3.53 1.53
C VAL A 16 0.31 2.43 0.55
N ILE A 17 0.17 1.18 0.96
CA ILE A 17 0.47 0.00 0.16
C ILE A 17 -0.85 -0.63 -0.25
N HIS A 18 -1.09 -0.77 -1.56
CA HIS A 18 -2.28 -1.43 -2.08
C HIS A 18 -1.93 -2.41 -3.19
N VAL A 19 -2.85 -3.35 -3.42
CA VAL A 19 -2.75 -4.33 -4.50
C VAL A 19 -3.56 -3.83 -5.69
N ASN A 20 -2.99 -3.92 -6.89
CA ASN A 20 -3.63 -3.53 -8.14
C ASN A 20 -4.35 -4.72 -8.77
N GLN A 21 -5.64 -4.86 -8.45
CA GLN A 21 -6.48 -5.95 -8.98
C GLN A 21 -6.58 -5.95 -10.52
N LYS A 22 -6.50 -4.78 -11.17
CA LYS A 22 -6.55 -4.70 -12.64
C LYS A 22 -5.33 -5.38 -13.26
N VAL A 23 -4.14 -5.13 -12.70
CA VAL A 23 -2.89 -5.75 -13.18
C VAL A 23 -2.87 -7.24 -12.88
N ILE A 24 -3.38 -7.68 -11.72
CA ILE A 24 -3.54 -9.12 -11.43
C ILE A 24 -4.40 -9.80 -12.51
N ARG A 25 -5.57 -9.22 -12.81
CA ARG A 25 -6.47 -9.78 -13.82
C ARG A 25 -5.83 -9.80 -15.21
N GLN A 26 -5.11 -8.74 -15.59
CA GLN A 26 -4.37 -8.70 -16.84
C GLN A 26 -3.29 -9.79 -16.89
N ASN A 27 -2.40 -9.85 -15.90
CA ASN A 27 -1.34 -10.85 -15.80
C ASN A 27 -1.89 -12.29 -15.88
N HIS A 28 -3.04 -12.55 -15.26
CA HIS A 28 -3.72 -13.85 -15.35
C HIS A 28 -4.19 -14.16 -16.77
N ASN A 29 -4.76 -13.17 -17.47
CA ASN A 29 -5.32 -13.36 -18.82
C ASN A 29 -4.25 -13.43 -19.91
N THR A 30 -3.16 -12.66 -19.77
CA THR A 30 -2.10 -12.55 -20.80
C THR A 30 -0.89 -13.44 -20.52
N GLY A 31 -0.76 -13.95 -19.29
CA GLY A 31 0.44 -14.65 -18.83
C GLY A 31 1.59 -13.73 -18.42
N GLU A 32 1.40 -12.40 -18.49
CA GLU A 32 2.40 -11.42 -18.04
C GLU A 32 2.70 -11.53 -16.54
N ARG A 33 3.81 -10.93 -16.14
CA ARG A 33 4.30 -10.91 -14.75
C ARG A 33 4.62 -9.49 -14.31
N ASN A 34 3.72 -8.55 -14.58
CA ASN A 34 3.91 -7.17 -14.15
C ASN A 34 3.75 -7.04 -12.62
N PRO A 35 4.42 -6.07 -11.96
CA PRO A 35 4.28 -5.83 -10.54
C PRO A 35 2.86 -5.44 -10.16
N VAL A 36 2.32 -6.07 -9.11
CA VAL A 36 0.92 -5.92 -8.69
C VAL A 36 0.77 -5.11 -7.40
N ILE A 37 1.87 -4.81 -6.72
CA ILE A 37 1.85 -4.03 -5.48
C ILE A 37 2.32 -2.62 -5.78
N THR A 38 1.59 -1.63 -5.26
CA THR A 38 1.96 -0.22 -5.35
C THR A 38 2.11 0.37 -3.96
N VAL A 39 3.24 1.01 -3.70
CA VAL A 39 3.49 1.81 -2.50
C VAL A 39 3.47 3.29 -2.86
N LYS A 40 2.54 4.03 -2.26
CA LYS A 40 2.41 5.48 -2.44
C LYS A 40 2.96 6.19 -1.21
N ARG A 41 3.95 7.07 -1.40
CA ARG A 41 4.51 7.92 -0.33
C ARG A 41 4.58 9.36 -0.83
N GLY A 42 3.65 10.20 -0.38
CA GLY A 42 3.46 11.54 -0.92
C GLY A 42 3.09 11.49 -2.41
N ALA A 43 3.83 12.17 -3.27
CA ALA A 43 3.64 12.16 -4.72
C ALA A 43 4.28 10.95 -5.43
N LYS A 44 5.12 10.17 -4.74
CA LYS A 44 5.87 9.06 -5.35
C LYS A 44 5.06 7.77 -5.31
N ASN A 45 5.11 7.01 -6.41
CA ASN A 45 4.57 5.66 -6.53
C ASN A 45 5.72 4.70 -6.82
N ILE A 46 5.82 3.61 -6.06
CA ILE A 46 6.82 2.55 -6.23
C ILE A 46 6.06 1.26 -6.50
N TYR A 47 6.47 0.50 -7.51
CA TYR A 47 5.84 -0.75 -7.92
C TYR A 47 6.76 -1.92 -7.61
N GLY A 48 6.18 -3.04 -7.19
CA GLY A 48 6.93 -4.27 -6.95
C GLY A 48 6.04 -5.51 -6.89
N HIS A 49 6.68 -6.66 -6.76
CA HIS A 49 6.06 -7.96 -6.51
C HIS A 49 5.86 -8.23 -5.02
N THR A 50 6.67 -7.58 -4.20
CA THR A 50 6.79 -7.78 -2.76
C THR A 50 7.06 -6.46 -2.07
N VAL A 51 6.57 -6.33 -0.84
CA VAL A 51 6.87 -5.18 0.03
C VAL A 51 7.12 -5.68 1.44
N GLU A 52 8.29 -5.36 1.97
CA GLU A 52 8.66 -5.63 3.36
C GLU A 52 8.59 -4.33 4.16
N VAL A 53 7.87 -4.34 5.29
CA VAL A 53 7.71 -3.17 6.16
C VAL A 53 8.51 -3.37 7.43
N ASN A 54 9.50 -2.50 7.65
CA ASN A 54 10.43 -2.58 8.78
C ASN A 54 9.88 -1.83 10.00
N GLY A 55 8.72 -2.26 10.49
CA GLY A 55 8.10 -1.73 11.70
C GLY A 55 6.57 -1.71 11.67
N PRO A 56 5.95 -0.89 12.52
CA PRO A 56 4.50 -0.89 12.66
C PRO A 56 3.77 -0.56 11.36
N CYS A 57 2.77 -1.37 11.05
CA CYS A 57 1.83 -1.13 9.98
C CYS A 57 0.40 -1.43 10.44
N ARG A 58 -0.58 -0.96 9.68
CA ARG A 58 -1.99 -1.24 9.92
C ARG A 58 -2.66 -1.66 8.64
N VAL A 59 -3.32 -2.81 8.66
CA VAL A 59 -4.24 -3.22 7.61
C VAL A 59 -5.56 -2.45 7.81
N MET A 60 -6.01 -1.80 6.75
CA MET A 60 -7.21 -0.97 6.72
C MET A 60 -8.22 -1.62 5.77
N TYR A 61 -9.48 -1.72 6.22
CA TYR A 61 -10.61 -2.07 5.38
C TYR A 61 -11.65 -0.96 5.45
N ARG A 62 -12.03 -0.39 4.30
CA ARG A 62 -13.09 0.63 4.16
C ARG A 62 -13.84 0.39 2.85
N PRO A 63 -15.01 -0.27 2.89
CA PRO A 63 -15.78 -0.57 1.69
C PRO A 63 -16.46 0.67 1.08
N ASP A 64 -16.96 1.56 1.94
CA ASP A 64 -17.78 2.73 1.55
C ASP A 64 -16.94 3.96 1.20
N ASN A 65 -15.67 3.98 1.62
CA ASN A 65 -14.73 5.05 1.32
C ASN A 65 -13.39 4.47 0.86
N PRO A 66 -13.33 3.91 -0.37
CA PRO A 66 -12.13 3.32 -0.92
C PRO A 66 -11.07 4.38 -1.25
N LEU A 67 -9.82 3.94 -1.47
CA LEU A 67 -8.80 4.80 -2.06
C LEU A 67 -9.20 5.24 -3.47
N ASN A 68 -8.61 6.33 -3.98
CA ASN A 68 -8.88 6.82 -5.34
C ASN A 68 -8.63 5.76 -6.44
N CYS A 69 -7.81 4.75 -6.18
CA CYS A 69 -7.58 3.62 -7.09
C CYS A 69 -8.66 2.52 -7.03
N GLY A 70 -9.68 2.67 -6.17
CA GLY A 70 -10.75 1.70 -5.92
C GLY A 70 -10.43 0.63 -4.87
N ALA A 71 -9.21 0.64 -4.30
CA ALA A 71 -8.83 -0.34 -3.28
C ALA A 71 -9.63 -0.10 -1.98
N ARG A 72 -10.33 -1.15 -1.52
CA ARG A 72 -11.08 -1.17 -0.26
C ARG A 72 -10.28 -1.72 0.92
N VAL A 73 -9.22 -2.46 0.63
CA VAL A 73 -8.25 -2.98 1.60
C VAL A 73 -6.86 -2.47 1.23
N TRP A 74 -6.12 -1.95 2.21
CA TRP A 74 -4.75 -1.49 2.02
C TRP A 74 -3.97 -1.57 3.34
N ILE A 75 -2.67 -1.35 3.26
CA ILE A 75 -1.79 -1.25 4.44
C ILE A 75 -1.30 0.20 4.54
N GLU A 76 -1.34 0.75 5.74
CA GLU A 76 -0.72 2.03 6.06
C GLU A 76 0.50 1.82 6.96
N THR A 77 1.58 2.54 6.67
CA THR A 77 2.76 2.57 7.54
C THR A 77 3.42 3.95 7.51
N ILE A 78 4.19 4.23 8.55
CA ILE A 78 5.11 5.38 8.65
C ILE A 78 6.56 4.90 8.81
N SER A 79 6.76 3.59 8.88
CA SER A 79 8.07 2.94 8.92
C SER A 79 8.69 2.91 7.53
N ASP A 80 9.98 2.62 7.50
CA ASP A 80 10.69 2.31 6.27
C ASP A 80 10.23 0.97 5.70
N PHE A 81 10.39 0.84 4.40
CA PHE A 81 9.98 -0.34 3.65
C PHE A 81 10.92 -0.58 2.48
N LYS A 82 10.98 -1.82 2.03
CA LYS A 82 11.70 -2.24 0.83
C LYS A 82 10.70 -2.82 -0.17
N VAL A 83 10.87 -2.47 -1.45
CA VAL A 83 10.04 -2.97 -2.55
C VAL A 83 10.95 -3.73 -3.52
N SER A 84 10.51 -4.92 -3.93
CA SER A 84 11.15 -5.73 -4.98
C SER A 84 10.12 -6.41 -5.86
#